data_AF-A0AAW5RMF8-F1
#
_entry.id   AF-A0AAW5RMF8-F1
#
_cell.length_a   1.000
_cell.length_b   1.000
_cell.length_c   1.000
_cell.angle_alpha   90.00
_cell.angle_beta   90.00
_cell.angle_gamma   90.00
#
_symmetry.space_group_name_H-M   'P 1'
#
loop_
_entity.id
_entity.type
_entity.pdbx_description
1 polymer ?
#
loop_
_entity_poly.entity_id
_entity_poly.type
_entity_poly.pdbx_seq_one_letter_code
_entity_poly.pdbx_strand_id
1 'polypeptide(L)' 'MQESDSNRRRGAPHKPDEMKRTARLGAVQLTEEQLATYELVAKMEGKSKSQWIRDTLDARCELALLFAKQPKPE' A
#
# COMPACT_ATOMS: atom_id res chain seq x y z
N MET A 1 -16.43 -45.86 -16.78
CA MET A 1 -15.40 -44.95 -16.23
C MET A 1 -15.92 -43.55 -16.49
N GLN A 2 -16.42 -42.85 -15.47
CA GLN A 2 -16.96 -41.49 -15.66
C GLN A 2 -15.83 -40.48 -15.46
N GLU A 3 -15.57 -39.72 -16.51
CA GLU A 3 -14.70 -38.55 -16.52
C GLU A 3 -15.33 -37.45 -15.66
N SER A 4 -14.66 -37.08 -14.57
CA SER A 4 -15.04 -35.93 -13.75
C SER A 4 -14.17 -34.73 -14.11
N ASP A 5 -14.58 -34.03 -15.16
CA ASP A 5 -14.11 -32.69 -15.46
C ASP A 5 -14.92 -31.65 -14.66
N SER A 6 -14.33 -30.47 -14.44
CA SER A 6 -14.96 -29.26 -13.89
C SER A 6 -15.05 -29.10 -12.36
N ASN A 7 -13.91 -28.88 -11.70
CA ASN A 7 -13.89 -28.04 -10.49
C ASN A 7 -12.75 -27.00 -10.54
N ARG A 8 -12.77 -26.13 -11.55
CA ARG A 8 -12.00 -24.88 -11.50
C ARG A 8 -12.69 -23.94 -10.51
N ARG A 9 -12.30 -24.04 -9.24
CA ARG A 9 -12.59 -23.02 -8.22
C ARG A 9 -12.18 -21.67 -8.80
N ARG A 10 -13.15 -20.82 -9.14
CA ARG A 10 -12.91 -19.44 -9.58
C ARG A 10 -12.28 -18.69 -8.41
N GLY A 11 -10.95 -18.69 -8.37
CA GLY A 11 -10.17 -17.87 -7.45
C GLY A 11 -10.44 -16.40 -7.71
N ALA A 12 -10.16 -15.57 -6.70
CA ALA A 12 -10.23 -14.11 -6.84
C ALA A 12 -9.44 -13.66 -8.10
N PRO A 13 -9.88 -12.61 -8.81
CA PRO A 13 -9.24 -12.13 -10.03
C PRO A 13 -7.73 -11.98 -9.84
N HIS A 14 -6.96 -12.49 -10.81
CA HIS A 14 -5.50 -12.38 -10.75
C HIS A 14 -5.11 -10.90 -10.83
N LYS A 15 -4.35 -10.41 -9.84
CA LYS A 15 -3.77 -9.07 -9.91
C LYS A 15 -2.60 -9.09 -10.90
N PRO A 16 -2.51 -8.10 -11.83
CA PRO A 16 -1.34 -7.93 -12.69
C PRO A 16 -0.05 -7.89 -11.87
N ASP A 17 1.05 -8.39 -12.42
CA ASP A 17 2.34 -8.44 -11.72
C ASP A 17 2.81 -7.07 -11.24
N GLU A 18 2.56 -6.02 -12.02
CA GLU A 18 2.87 -4.62 -11.67
C GLU A 18 2.14 -4.11 -10.43
N MET A 19 0.97 -4.69 -10.12
CA MET A 19 0.18 -4.33 -8.94
C MET A 19 0.53 -5.20 -7.72
N LYS A 20 1.40 -6.22 -7.88
CA LYS A 20 1.84 -7.06 -6.78
C LYS A 20 2.84 -6.28 -5.94
N ARG A 21 2.60 -6.25 -4.63
CA ARG A 21 3.53 -5.69 -3.66
C ARG A 21 4.64 -6.72 -3.43
N THR A 22 5.82 -6.46 -3.99
CA THR A 22 6.96 -7.40 -4.00
C THR A 22 8.06 -7.07 -2.98
N ALA A 23 8.08 -5.86 -2.43
CA ALA A 23 9.11 -5.38 -1.51
C ALA A 23 8.54 -4.83 -0.19
N ARG A 24 9.40 -4.70 0.83
CA ARG A 24 9.09 -4.13 2.15
C ARG A 24 10.03 -2.95 2.42
N LEU A 25 9.58 -1.96 3.20
CA LEU A 25 10.36 -0.79 3.62
C LEU A 25 11.49 -1.10 4.62
N GLY A 26 11.82 -2.38 4.85
CA GLY A 26 12.90 -2.79 5.75
C GLY A 26 12.55 -2.69 7.25
N ALA A 27 13.45 -2.10 8.03
CA ALA A 27 13.47 -2.09 9.49
C ALA A 27 12.93 -0.78 10.11
N VAL A 28 11.78 -0.30 9.64
CA VAL A 28 11.13 0.89 10.24
C VAL A 28 10.73 0.55 11.67
N GLN A 29 11.42 1.15 12.64
CA GLN A 29 11.10 1.06 14.06
C GLN A 29 10.21 2.24 14.46
N LEU A 30 9.17 1.94 15.23
CA LEU A 30 8.21 2.92 15.73
C LEU A 30 8.17 2.84 17.25
N THR A 31 7.94 3.98 17.89
CA THR A 31 7.52 4.00 19.30
C THR A 31 6.08 3.49 19.42
N GLU A 32 5.70 3.09 20.64
CA GLU A 32 4.32 2.68 20.93
C GLU A 32 3.31 3.80 20.64
N GLU A 33 3.67 5.04 20.97
CA GLU A 33 2.84 6.23 20.71
C GLU A 33 2.64 6.48 19.21
N GLN A 34 3.70 6.34 18.40
CA GLN A 34 3.61 6.46 16.95
C GLN A 34 2.69 5.38 16.38
N LEU A 35 2.86 4.14 16.84
CA LEU A 35 2.02 3.03 16.41
C LEU A 35 0.54 3.27 16.76
N ALA A 36 0.24 3.67 18.00
CA ALA A 36 -1.11 3.96 18.46
C ALA A 36 -1.75 5.09 17.64
N THR A 37 -0.98 6.14 17.34
CA THR A 37 -1.42 7.27 16.51
C THR A 37 -1.75 6.81 15.09
N TYR A 38 -0.89 6.01 14.46
CA TYR A 38 -1.12 5.51 13.10
C TYR A 38 -2.36 4.62 13.03
N GLU A 39 -2.60 3.80 14.05
CA GLU A 39 -3.78 2.94 14.13
C GLU A 39 -5.07 3.75 14.32
N LEU A 40 -5.03 4.78 15.18
CA LEU A 40 -6.16 5.67 15.40
C LEU A 40 -6.53 6.41 14.11
N VAL A 41 -5.57 7.05 13.45
CA VAL A 41 -5.83 7.82 12.22
C VAL A 41 -6.28 6.90 11.08
N ALA A 42 -5.63 5.74 10.91
CA ALA A 42 -6.05 4.76 9.90
C ALA A 42 -7.51 4.32 10.13
N LYS A 43 -7.91 4.10 11.39
CA LYS A 43 -9.30 3.77 11.75
C LYS A 43 -10.26 4.92 11.45
N MET A 44 -9.89 6.16 11.76
CA MET A 44 -10.69 7.35 11.44
C MET A 44 -10.92 7.51 9.94
N GLU A 45 -9.95 7.13 9.11
CA GLU A 45 -10.06 7.14 7.65
C GLU A 45 -10.69 5.86 7.06
N GLY A 46 -11.09 4.88 7.88
CA GLY A 46 -11.66 3.61 7.42
C GLY A 46 -10.66 2.72 6.66
N LYS A 47 -9.36 2.89 6.91
CA LYS A 47 -8.26 2.17 6.23
C LYS A 47 -7.57 1.20 7.19
N SER A 48 -6.95 0.16 6.63
CA SER A 48 -5.96 -0.61 7.40
C SER A 48 -4.71 0.25 7.65
N LYS A 49 -4.03 0.05 8.79
CA LYS A 49 -2.76 0.72 9.11
C LYS A 49 -1.77 0.71 7.94
N SER A 50 -1.54 -0.47 7.35
CA SER A 50 -0.60 -0.63 6.24
C SER A 50 -1.06 0.08 4.96
N GLN A 51 -2.38 0.26 4.75
CA GLN A 51 -2.90 1.04 3.63
C GLN A 51 -2.67 2.53 3.88
N TRP A 52 -3.04 3.01 5.07
CA TRP A 52 -2.86 4.39 5.46
C TRP A 52 -1.40 4.85 5.38
N ILE A 53 -0.45 4.05 5.90
CA ILE A 53 0.98 4.37 5.83
C ILE A 53 1.44 4.52 4.37
N ARG A 54 1.01 3.62 3.48
CA ARG A 54 1.39 3.68 2.07
C ARG A 54 0.82 4.91 1.38
N ASP A 55 -0.49 5.15 1.53
CA ASP A 55 -1.16 6.32 0.93
C ASP A 55 -0.47 7.63 1.36
N THR A 56 -0.12 7.74 2.64
CA THR A 56 0.57 8.91 3.19
C THR A 56 1.98 9.09 2.60
N LEU A 57 2.75 8.01 2.47
CA LEU A 57 4.08 8.07 1.87
C LEU A 57 4.03 8.37 0.37
N ASP A 58 3.08 7.77 -0.35
CA ASP A 58 2.87 7.98 -1.78
C ASP A 58 2.50 9.44 -2.06
N ALA A 59 1.52 9.99 -1.32
CA ALA A 59 1.13 11.39 -1.42
C ALA A 59 2.31 12.34 -1.15
N ARG A 60 3.18 12.01 -0.18
CA ARG A 60 4.37 12.81 0.11
C ARG A 60 5.39 12.76 -1.03
N CYS A 61 5.58 11.59 -1.64
CA CYS A 61 6.47 11.41 -2.79
C CYS A 61 5.95 12.18 -4.02
N GLU A 62 4.64 12.11 -4.30
CA GLU A 62 4.01 12.86 -5.38
C GLU A 62 4.23 14.36 -5.22
N LEU A 63 4.00 14.91 -4.02
CA LEU A 63 4.28 16.30 -3.71
C LEU A 63 5.76 16.65 -3.92
N ALA A 64 6.68 15.83 -3.41
CA ALA A 64 8.11 16.08 -3.57
C ALA A 64 8.53 16.09 -5.05
N LEU A 65 8.00 15.17 -5.86
CA LEU A 65 8.28 15.10 -7.29
C LEU A 65 7.68 16.29 -8.07
N LEU A 66 6.51 16.79 -7.65
CA LEU A 66 5.93 18.02 -8.21
C LEU A 66 6.84 19.23 -7.95
N PHE A 67 7.37 19.36 -6.73
CA PHE A 67 8.28 20.45 -6.38
C PHE A 67 9.67 20.31 -7.01
N ALA A 68 10.18 19.08 -7.18
CA ALA A 68 11.46 18.85 -7.84
C ALA A 68 11.45 19.18 -9.34
N LYS A 69 10.29 19.10 -9.99
CA LYS A 69 10.07 19.57 -11.37
C LYS A 69 9.99 21.10 -11.45
N GLN A 70 9.89 21.76 -10.31
CA GLN A 70 10.06 23.19 -10.07
C GLN A 70 11.46 23.70 -10.43
N PRO A 71 11.77 24.42 -11.53
CA PRO A 71 13.07 25.10 -11.57
C PRO A 71 13.17 26.03 -10.36
N LYS A 72 14.30 25.96 -9.64
CA LYS A 72 14.56 26.90 -8.52
C LYS A 72 14.44 28.33 -9.07
N PRO A 73 13.76 29.25 -8.36
CA PRO A 73 13.86 30.66 -8.70
C PRO A 73 15.32 31.07 -8.51
N GLU A 74 15.93 31.62 -9.58
CA GLU A 74 17.23 32.30 -9.53
C GLU A 74 17.16 33.57 -8.69
#